data_AF-A0A979G8C4-F1
#
_entry.id   AF-A0A979G8C4-F1
#
_cell.length_a   1.000
_cell.length_b   1.000
_cell.length_c   1.000
_cell.angle_alpha   90.00
_cell.angle_beta   90.00
_cell.angle_gamma   90.00
#
_symmetry.space_group_name_H-M   'P 1'
#
loop_
_entity.id
_entity.type
_entity.pdbx_description
1 polymer ?
#
loop_
_entity_poly.entity_id
_entity_poly.type
_entity_poly.pdbx_seq_one_letter_code
_entity_poly.pdbx_strand_id
1 'polypeptide(L)'
;MGLDIHHFKITEKYDTDLEYFFLDQLAACPEMISRHEHLIAEVKEPEGYFDVLIFKNQKELHAYAQKHPVPSDSAFIVGGADHLEQELKKSVHQYNLIPSDFYSVQHSYTHTSFFIKTNITYTRRCYSMNYIRRKVLYHTDAGYQRSGMNSQFFKHFTNDTLYFRKEDVISALRYIYDDDPSYYKELVDNFQHNFIDNFIEGDSIFFISW
;
A
#
# COMPACT_ATOMS: atom_id res chain seq x y z
N MET A 1 -10.77 13.23 2.70
CA MET A 1 -10.11 12.04 3.25
C MET A 1 -11.15 11.39 4.14
N GLY A 2 -11.64 10.21 3.72
CA GLY A 2 -12.75 9.54 4.39
C GLY A 2 -12.21 8.61 5.45
N LEU A 3 -12.88 8.55 6.61
CA LEU A 3 -12.52 7.59 7.66
C LEU A 3 -13.02 6.20 7.28
N ASP A 4 -12.10 5.24 7.29
CA ASP A 4 -12.36 3.83 7.08
C ASP A 4 -11.89 3.04 8.31
N ILE A 5 -12.78 2.20 8.84
CA ILE A 5 -12.55 1.39 10.03
C ILE A 5 -12.78 -0.07 9.65
N HIS A 6 -11.78 -0.90 9.90
CA HIS A 6 -11.78 -2.31 9.55
C HIS A 6 -11.59 -3.19 10.80
N HIS A 7 -12.28 -4.31 10.80
CA HIS A 7 -12.06 -5.42 11.70
C HIS A 7 -11.53 -6.59 10.88
N PHE A 8 -10.28 -6.96 11.11
CA PHE A 8 -9.65 -8.10 10.46
C PHE A 8 -9.55 -9.29 11.40
N LYS A 9 -9.61 -10.50 10.83
CA LYS A 9 -9.29 -11.74 11.53
C LYS A 9 -8.17 -12.47 10.83
N ILE A 10 -7.21 -12.97 11.60
CA ILE A 10 -6.15 -13.83 11.06
C ILE A 10 -6.78 -15.12 10.53
N THR A 11 -6.31 -15.57 9.37
CA THR A 11 -6.87 -16.73 8.69
C THR A 11 -5.78 -17.59 8.05
N GLU A 12 -6.15 -18.79 7.62
CA GLU A 12 -5.31 -19.63 6.79
C GLU A 12 -5.15 -19.02 5.40
N LYS A 13 -4.02 -19.32 4.75
CA LYS A 13 -3.83 -19.00 3.34
C LYS A 13 -4.73 -19.90 2.50
N TYR A 14 -5.69 -19.32 1.78
CA TYR A 14 -6.47 -19.99 0.74
C TYR A 14 -5.95 -19.64 -0.67
N ASP A 15 -6.44 -20.33 -1.71
CA ASP A 15 -6.07 -20.10 -3.12
C ASP A 15 -6.60 -18.76 -3.70
N THR A 16 -7.23 -17.93 -2.86
CA THR A 16 -7.73 -16.60 -3.22
C THR A 16 -6.73 -15.51 -2.88
N ASP A 17 -6.84 -14.36 -3.55
CA ASP A 17 -6.08 -13.15 -3.23
C ASP A 17 -6.49 -12.62 -1.85
N LEU A 18 -5.79 -13.08 -0.80
CA LEU A 18 -5.93 -12.57 0.56
C LEU A 18 -4.87 -11.51 0.84
N GLU A 19 -5.29 -10.47 1.54
CA GLU A 19 -4.39 -9.49 2.13
C GLU A 19 -3.68 -10.07 3.36
N TYR A 20 -2.56 -9.46 3.73
CA TYR A 20 -1.71 -9.95 4.79
C TYR A 20 -1.02 -8.81 5.53
N PHE A 21 -0.69 -9.06 6.80
CA PHE A 21 0.21 -8.24 7.60
C PHE A 21 1.59 -8.88 7.65
N PHE A 22 2.63 -8.06 7.48
CA PHE A 22 3.97 -8.47 7.84
C PHE A 22 4.08 -8.63 9.36
N LEU A 23 4.91 -9.57 9.81
CA LEU A 23 5.05 -9.83 11.25
C LEU A 23 5.59 -8.62 12.04
N ASP A 24 6.36 -7.74 11.40
CA ASP A 24 6.86 -6.52 12.04
C ASP A 24 5.76 -5.50 12.30
N GLN A 25 4.72 -5.43 11.47
CA GLN A 25 3.52 -4.62 11.71
C GLN A 25 2.74 -5.13 12.94
N LEU A 26 2.81 -6.43 13.21
CA LEU A 26 2.15 -7.07 14.35
C LEU A 26 3.02 -7.09 15.62
N ALA A 27 4.20 -6.47 15.60
CA ALA A 27 5.14 -6.51 16.72
C ALA A 27 4.58 -5.92 18.03
N ALA A 28 3.58 -5.04 17.94
CA ALA A 28 2.87 -4.49 19.10
C ALA A 28 1.98 -5.51 19.83
N CYS A 29 1.69 -6.67 19.21
CA CYS A 29 0.94 -7.77 19.81
C CYS A 29 1.66 -9.13 19.59
N PRO A 30 2.75 -9.42 20.33
CA PRO A 30 3.49 -10.68 20.19
C PRO A 30 2.63 -11.93 20.43
N GLU A 31 1.60 -11.83 21.26
CA GLU A 31 0.67 -12.91 21.56
C GLU A 31 -0.12 -13.35 20.32
N MET A 32 -0.49 -12.42 19.43
CA MET A 32 -1.15 -12.74 18.16
C MET A 32 -0.23 -13.57 17.26
N ILE A 33 1.05 -13.21 17.18
CA ILE A 33 2.05 -13.97 16.42
C ILE A 33 2.23 -15.37 17.02
N SER A 34 2.38 -15.46 18.35
CA SER A 34 2.58 -16.74 19.03
C SER A 34 1.38 -17.68 18.87
N ARG A 35 0.15 -17.16 18.95
CA ARG A 35 -1.08 -17.96 18.81
C ARG A 35 -1.25 -18.50 17.38
N HIS A 36 -0.85 -17.73 16.38
CA HIS A 36 -1.01 -18.05 14.97
C HIS A 36 0.29 -18.51 14.31
N GLU A 37 1.26 -19.01 15.08
CA GLU A 37 2.56 -19.45 14.54
C GLU A 37 2.40 -20.48 13.41
N HIS A 38 1.43 -21.38 13.56
CA HIS A 38 1.07 -22.41 12.59
C HIS A 38 0.49 -21.87 11.27
N LEU A 39 0.06 -20.61 11.23
CA LEU A 39 -0.50 -19.93 10.05
C LEU A 39 0.51 -19.02 9.34
N ILE A 40 1.71 -18.86 9.91
CA ILE A 40 2.74 -17.98 9.34
C ILE A 40 3.16 -18.52 7.96
N ALA A 41 3.04 -17.68 6.95
CA ALA A 41 3.44 -17.96 5.59
C ALA A 41 4.64 -17.09 5.18
N GLU A 42 5.32 -17.50 4.10
CA GLU A 42 6.32 -16.67 3.43
C GLU A 42 5.74 -16.11 2.12
N VAL A 43 5.87 -14.80 1.94
CA VAL A 43 5.65 -14.13 0.64
C VAL A 43 6.98 -13.69 0.05
N LYS A 44 7.04 -13.70 -1.27
CA LYS A 44 8.18 -13.23 -2.04
C LYS A 44 7.86 -11.85 -2.58
N GLU A 45 8.63 -10.84 -2.17
CA GLU A 45 8.46 -9.46 -2.63
C GLU A 45 9.75 -8.89 -3.21
N PRO A 46 9.66 -7.94 -4.15
CA PRO A 46 10.83 -7.23 -4.65
C PRO A 46 11.54 -6.46 -3.53
N GLU A 47 12.83 -6.69 -3.36
CA GLU A 47 13.67 -5.90 -2.42
C GLU A 47 13.95 -4.49 -2.95
N GLY A 48 13.92 -4.35 -4.27
CA GLY A 48 14.19 -3.13 -4.98
C GLY A 48 13.86 -3.26 -6.46
N TYR A 49 13.85 -2.11 -7.12
CA TYR A 49 13.48 -2.01 -8.52
C TYR A 49 14.60 -1.36 -9.32
N PHE A 50 14.79 -1.85 -10.54
CA PHE A 50 15.54 -1.15 -11.56
C PHE A 50 14.57 -0.38 -12.44
N ASP A 51 14.78 0.93 -12.55
CA ASP A 51 13.90 1.80 -13.32
C ASP A 51 14.44 2.06 -14.72
N VAL A 52 13.64 1.77 -15.74
CA VAL A 52 13.90 2.24 -17.11
C VAL A 52 12.95 3.41 -17.40
N LEU A 53 13.50 4.62 -17.49
CA LEU A 53 12.75 5.83 -17.81
C LEU A 53 12.79 6.07 -19.32
N ILE A 54 11.62 6.08 -19.93
CA ILE A 54 11.41 6.11 -21.37
C ILE A 54 10.90 7.49 -21.75
N PHE A 55 11.75 8.29 -22.40
CA PHE A 55 11.42 9.63 -22.86
C PHE A 55 11.02 9.62 -24.33
N LYS A 56 10.12 10.53 -24.71
CA LYS A 56 9.67 10.67 -26.09
C LYS A 56 10.81 11.10 -27.03
N ASN A 57 11.72 11.93 -26.53
CA ASN A 57 12.80 12.51 -27.32
C ASN A 57 13.99 12.91 -26.43
N GLN A 58 15.14 13.15 -27.08
CA GLN A 58 16.39 13.50 -26.40
C GLN A 58 16.30 14.83 -25.63
N LYS A 59 15.47 15.77 -26.11
CA LYS A 59 15.29 17.08 -25.47
C LYS A 59 14.64 16.94 -24.10
N GLU A 60 13.61 16.11 -24.00
CA GLU A 60 12.94 15.79 -22.74
C GLU A 60 13.86 15.06 -21.76
N LEU A 61 14.60 14.04 -22.22
CA LEU A 61 15.60 13.36 -21.40
C LEU A 61 16.62 14.36 -20.86
N HIS A 62 17.17 15.22 -21.71
CA HIS A 62 18.20 16.16 -21.28
C HIS A 62 17.65 17.17 -20.25
N ALA A 63 16.45 17.70 -20.48
CA ALA A 63 15.80 18.63 -19.55
C ALA A 63 15.49 17.97 -18.19
N TYR A 64 15.20 16.67 -18.17
CA TYR A 64 15.03 15.89 -16.93
C TYR A 64 16.38 15.62 -16.25
N ALA A 65 17.35 15.07 -16.99
CA ALA A 65 18.66 14.66 -16.47
C ALA A 65 19.48 15.81 -15.88
N GLN A 66 19.27 17.05 -16.33
CA GLN A 66 19.90 18.24 -15.75
C GLN A 66 19.53 18.45 -14.27
N LYS A 67 18.34 18.02 -13.84
CA LYS A 67 17.86 18.16 -12.45
C LYS A 67 17.88 16.85 -11.68
N HIS A 68 17.98 15.73 -12.40
CA HIS A 68 17.88 14.38 -11.85
C HIS A 68 19.04 13.53 -12.40
N PRO A 69 20.20 13.48 -11.71
CA PRO A 69 21.27 12.58 -12.09
C PRO A 69 20.77 11.13 -12.06
N VAL A 70 21.24 10.30 -13.00
CA VAL A 70 20.82 8.90 -13.13
C VAL A 70 21.24 8.12 -11.89
N PRO A 71 20.29 7.56 -11.11
CA PRO A 71 20.61 6.63 -10.03
C PRO A 71 21.29 5.36 -10.54
N SER A 72 22.04 4.66 -9.70
CA SER A 72 22.72 3.40 -10.08
C SER A 72 21.76 2.28 -10.47
N ASP A 73 20.53 2.35 -9.97
CA ASP A 73 19.39 1.46 -10.20
C ASP A 73 18.44 2.01 -11.27
N SER A 74 18.95 2.79 -12.22
CA SER A 74 18.14 3.36 -13.29
C SER A 74 18.87 3.43 -14.63
N ALA A 75 18.11 3.38 -15.72
CA ALA A 75 18.57 3.70 -17.06
C ALA A 75 17.58 4.63 -17.76
N PHE A 76 18.12 5.56 -18.57
CA PHE A 76 17.30 6.43 -19.41
C PHE A 76 17.37 5.94 -20.85
N ILE A 77 16.22 5.81 -21.48
CA ILE A 77 16.13 5.50 -22.90
C ILE A 77 15.24 6.52 -23.61
N VAL A 78 15.52 6.72 -24.89
CA VAL A 78 14.74 7.58 -25.78
C VAL A 78 14.27 6.73 -26.94
N GLY A 79 12.98 6.78 -27.26
CA GLY A 79 12.50 6.08 -28.43
C GLY A 79 10.99 6.14 -28.65
N GLY A 80 10.61 6.22 -29.92
CA GLY A 80 9.27 5.83 -30.39
C GLY A 80 9.16 4.30 -30.51
N ALA A 81 7.97 3.82 -30.89
CA ALA A 81 7.65 2.38 -30.93
C ALA A 81 8.69 1.53 -31.70
N ASP A 82 9.24 2.06 -32.80
CA ASP A 82 10.10 1.31 -33.72
C ASP A 82 11.50 0.96 -33.15
N HIS A 83 12.02 1.77 -32.21
CA HIS A 83 13.33 1.56 -31.60
C HIS A 83 13.27 1.18 -30.12
N LEU A 84 12.12 1.38 -29.48
CA LEU A 84 11.95 1.17 -28.05
C LEU A 84 12.16 -0.29 -27.66
N GLU A 85 11.66 -1.25 -28.44
CA GLU A 85 11.80 -2.67 -28.12
C GLU A 85 13.28 -3.11 -28.10
N GLN A 86 14.08 -2.60 -29.05
CA GLN A 86 15.50 -2.93 -29.12
C GLN A 86 16.28 -2.32 -27.95
N GLU A 87 16.04 -1.06 -27.60
CA GLU A 87 16.69 -0.40 -26.46
C GLU A 87 16.29 -1.03 -25.12
N LEU A 88 15.02 -1.46 -24.99
CA LEU A 88 14.58 -2.23 -23.83
C LEU A 88 15.26 -3.59 -23.75
N LYS A 89 15.37 -4.33 -24.87
CA LYS A 89 16.09 -5.61 -24.89
C LYS A 89 17.57 -5.44 -24.49
N LYS A 90 18.23 -4.39 -24.98
CA LYS A 90 19.60 -4.05 -24.57
C LYS A 90 19.69 -3.78 -23.07
N SER A 91 18.80 -2.95 -22.54
CA SER A 91 18.77 -2.62 -21.11
C SER A 91 18.52 -3.86 -20.25
N VAL A 92 17.53 -4.66 -20.62
CA VAL A 92 17.20 -5.92 -19.95
C VAL A 92 18.39 -6.88 -19.92
N HIS A 93 19.10 -7.01 -21.04
CA HIS A 93 20.30 -7.85 -21.09
C HIS A 93 21.46 -7.28 -20.27
N GLN A 94 21.74 -5.98 -20.43
CA GLN A 94 22.86 -5.29 -19.77
C GLN A 94 22.75 -5.32 -18.25
N TYR A 95 21.54 -5.13 -17.71
CA TYR A 95 21.29 -5.10 -16.27
C TYR A 95 20.75 -6.42 -15.73
N ASN A 96 20.74 -7.48 -16.54
CA ASN A 96 20.24 -8.81 -16.17
C ASN A 96 18.82 -8.79 -15.58
N LEU A 97 17.94 -7.99 -16.18
CA LEU A 97 16.55 -7.82 -15.73
C LEU A 97 15.68 -8.99 -16.22
N ILE A 98 14.60 -9.29 -15.48
CA ILE A 98 13.64 -10.32 -15.86
C ILE A 98 12.60 -9.68 -16.80
N PRO A 99 12.54 -10.05 -18.10
CA PRO A 99 11.69 -9.35 -19.07
C PRO A 99 10.19 -9.41 -18.76
N SER A 100 9.74 -10.46 -18.07
CA SER A 100 8.35 -10.73 -17.71
C SER A 100 7.94 -10.15 -16.36
N ASP A 101 8.89 -9.70 -15.54
CA ASP A 101 8.62 -9.19 -14.21
C ASP A 101 8.85 -7.69 -14.15
N PHE A 102 7.84 -6.96 -14.63
CA PHE A 102 7.84 -5.52 -14.61
C PHE A 102 6.41 -4.99 -14.53
N TYR A 103 6.30 -3.75 -14.05
CA TYR A 103 5.12 -2.92 -14.27
C TYR A 103 5.52 -1.61 -14.92
N SER A 104 4.56 -0.91 -15.52
CA SER A 104 4.80 0.36 -16.21
C SER A 104 3.82 1.41 -15.74
N VAL A 105 4.33 2.62 -15.48
CA VAL A 105 3.53 3.77 -15.05
C VAL A 105 3.94 4.98 -15.86
N GLN A 106 2.96 5.77 -16.29
CA GLN A 106 3.23 7.04 -16.96
C GLN A 106 3.36 8.16 -15.93
N HIS A 107 4.42 8.94 -16.03
CA HIS A 107 4.65 10.11 -15.18
C HIS A 107 4.67 11.38 -16.03
N SER A 108 4.26 12.48 -15.41
CA SER A 108 4.41 13.82 -15.97
C SER A 108 5.11 14.72 -14.98
N TYR A 109 6.10 15.44 -15.45
CA TYR A 109 6.94 16.35 -14.68
C TYR A 109 6.94 17.72 -15.35
N THR A 110 6.76 18.78 -14.56
CA THR A 110 6.82 20.15 -15.07
C THR A 110 8.23 20.70 -14.89
N HIS A 111 8.98 20.82 -15.97
CA HIS A 111 10.24 21.53 -15.99
C HIS A 111 10.01 23.04 -16.16
N THR A 112 10.44 23.84 -15.19
CA THR A 112 10.46 25.30 -15.31
C THR A 112 11.89 25.80 -15.46
N SER A 113 12.15 26.57 -16.51
CA SER A 113 13.36 27.37 -16.76
C SER A 113 12.95 28.84 -16.94
N PHE A 114 13.88 29.78 -16.77
CA PHE A 114 13.69 31.24 -16.61
C PHE A 114 12.51 31.89 -17.36
N PHE A 115 12.13 31.42 -18.56
CA PHE A 115 10.95 31.91 -19.29
C PHE A 115 10.06 30.81 -19.90
N ILE A 116 10.38 29.53 -19.67
CA ILE A 116 9.73 28.40 -20.35
C ILE A 116 9.30 27.37 -19.33
N LYS A 117 8.00 27.06 -19.35
CA LYS A 117 7.41 25.90 -18.67
C LYS A 117 7.23 24.79 -19.70
N THR A 118 7.91 23.67 -19.51
CA THR A 118 7.80 22.48 -20.36
C THR A 118 7.29 21.31 -19.54
N ASN A 119 6.19 20.72 -19.97
CA ASN A 119 5.71 19.47 -19.39
C ASN A 119 6.44 18.32 -20.09
N ILE A 120 7.15 17.54 -19.31
CA ILE A 120 7.87 16.34 -19.74
C ILE A 120 7.02 15.15 -19.33
N THR A 121 6.72 14.26 -20.27
CA THR A 121 6.01 13.02 -19.99
C THR A 121 6.92 11.86 -20.31
N TYR A 122 7.07 10.94 -19.38
CA TYR A 122 7.90 9.75 -19.55
C TYR A 122 7.18 8.52 -19.02
N THR A 123 7.48 7.37 -19.59
CA THR A 123 7.02 6.08 -19.05
C THR A 123 8.13 5.52 -18.18
N ARG A 124 7.81 5.19 -16.94
CA ARG A 124 8.71 4.46 -16.04
C ARG A 124 8.35 2.98 -16.11
N ARG A 125 9.31 2.14 -16.42
CA ARG A 125 9.18 0.68 -16.37
C ARG A 125 10.05 0.16 -15.23
N CYS A 126 9.43 -0.42 -14.21
CA CYS A 126 10.10 -0.90 -13.00
C CYS A 126 10.28 -2.41 -13.10
N TYR A 127 11.51 -2.89 -13.01
CA TYR A 127 11.85 -4.31 -12.99
C TYR A 127 12.30 -4.72 -11.60
N SER A 128 11.79 -5.82 -11.06
CA SER A 128 12.29 -6.31 -9.76
C SER A 128 13.73 -6.81 -9.93
N MET A 129 14.64 -6.35 -9.07
CA MET A 129 16.06 -6.76 -9.14
C MET A 129 16.35 -8.00 -8.31
N ASN A 130 15.89 -7.98 -7.07
CA ASN A 130 16.06 -9.06 -6.10
C ASN A 130 14.72 -9.32 -5.44
N TYR A 131 14.62 -10.47 -4.79
CA TYR A 131 13.46 -10.76 -3.96
C TYR A 131 13.90 -11.20 -2.60
N ILE A 132 13.20 -10.65 -1.61
CA ILE A 132 13.28 -11.10 -0.24
C ILE A 132 12.06 -11.95 0.08
N ARG A 133 12.24 -12.88 1.01
CA ARG A 133 11.13 -13.61 1.60
C ARG A 133 10.80 -12.97 2.93
N ARG A 134 9.54 -12.61 3.13
CA ARG A 134 9.06 -12.08 4.41
C ARG A 134 7.95 -12.94 4.95
N LYS A 135 7.95 -13.04 6.28
CA LYS A 135 6.93 -13.76 7.02
C LYS A 135 5.70 -12.87 7.19
N VAL A 136 4.54 -13.45 6.97
CA VAL A 136 3.26 -12.75 7.02
C VAL A 136 2.19 -13.60 7.69
N LEU A 137 1.14 -12.93 8.15
CA LEU A 137 -0.13 -13.55 8.51
C LEU A 137 -1.23 -13.00 7.60
N TYR A 138 -1.96 -13.89 6.95
CA TYR A 138 -3.10 -13.52 6.12
C TYR A 138 -4.30 -13.14 6.99
N HIS A 139 -5.16 -12.27 6.46
CA HIS A 139 -6.38 -11.89 7.13
C HIS A 139 -7.58 -11.82 6.18
N THR A 140 -8.77 -11.85 6.79
CA THR A 140 -10.05 -11.58 6.13
C THR A 140 -10.75 -10.43 6.83
N ASP A 141 -11.54 -9.67 6.06
CA ASP A 141 -12.45 -8.67 6.62
C ASP A 141 -13.59 -9.38 7.38
N ALA A 142 -13.77 -8.98 8.64
CA ALA A 142 -14.82 -9.46 9.53
C ALA A 142 -15.79 -8.33 9.93
N GLY A 143 -15.58 -7.11 9.44
CA GLY A 143 -16.36 -5.94 9.78
C GLY A 143 -15.78 -4.66 9.18
N TYR A 144 -16.66 -3.82 8.64
CA TYR A 144 -16.29 -2.54 8.05
C TYR A 144 -17.27 -1.45 8.48
N GLN A 145 -16.74 -0.25 8.69
CA GLN A 145 -17.54 0.96 8.87
C GLN A 145 -16.84 2.17 8.26
N ARG A 146 -17.59 2.92 7.46
CA ARG A 146 -17.14 4.18 6.89
C ARG A 146 -17.71 5.34 7.70
N SER A 147 -16.87 6.35 7.96
CA SER A 147 -17.29 7.59 8.62
C SER A 147 -18.01 7.33 9.96
N GLY A 148 -18.83 8.30 10.40
CA GLY A 148 -19.66 8.14 11.58
C GLY A 148 -18.94 8.36 12.90
N MET A 149 -17.70 8.88 12.89
CA MET A 149 -16.97 9.25 14.09
C MET A 149 -16.87 10.78 14.23
N ASN A 150 -17.01 11.28 15.46
CA ASN A 150 -16.84 12.69 15.76
C ASN A 150 -15.36 13.11 15.77
N SER A 151 -15.12 14.42 15.81
CA SER A 151 -13.76 15.00 15.73
C SER A 151 -12.80 14.61 16.87
N GLN A 152 -13.31 14.16 18.03
CA GLN A 152 -12.45 13.73 19.13
C GLN A 152 -11.82 12.35 18.89
N PHE A 153 -12.44 11.54 18.02
CA PHE A 153 -11.87 10.25 17.61
C PHE A 153 -10.43 10.40 17.12
N PHE A 154 -10.19 11.36 16.23
CA PHE A 154 -8.88 11.65 15.63
C PHE A 154 -7.82 12.16 16.62
N LYS A 155 -8.20 12.46 17.86
CA LYS A 155 -7.25 12.81 18.92
C LYS A 155 -6.82 11.61 19.76
N HIS A 156 -7.62 10.55 19.76
CA HIS A 156 -7.40 9.36 20.58
C HIS A 156 -7.01 8.14 19.74
N PHE A 157 -7.36 8.15 18.46
CA PHE A 157 -6.96 7.15 17.49
C PHE A 157 -6.02 7.76 16.46
N THR A 158 -5.01 6.98 16.08
CA THR A 158 -3.97 7.40 15.14
C THR A 158 -4.20 6.73 13.80
N ASN A 159 -3.89 7.46 12.72
CA ASN A 159 -3.99 6.93 11.37
C ASN A 159 -3.03 5.74 11.18
N ASP A 160 -3.42 4.77 10.36
CA ASP A 160 -2.63 3.59 10.00
C ASP A 160 -2.15 2.78 11.22
N THR A 161 -2.95 2.75 12.29
CA THR A 161 -2.61 2.05 13.53
C THR A 161 -3.46 0.79 13.73
N LEU A 162 -2.81 -0.28 14.17
CA LEU A 162 -3.44 -1.56 14.51
C LEU A 162 -3.70 -1.62 16.03
N TYR A 163 -4.95 -1.85 16.42
CA TYR A 163 -5.39 -2.00 17.79
C TYR A 163 -5.82 -3.44 18.05
N PHE A 164 -5.35 -4.01 19.15
CA PHE A 164 -5.49 -5.44 19.45
C PHE A 164 -6.34 -5.72 20.69
N ARG A 165 -6.63 -4.68 21.49
CA ARG A 165 -7.40 -4.80 22.73
C ARG A 165 -8.86 -4.47 22.47
N LYS A 166 -9.74 -5.28 23.01
CA LYS A 166 -11.18 -5.08 22.94
C LYS A 166 -11.60 -3.79 23.63
N GLU A 167 -10.88 -3.38 24.67
CA GLU A 167 -11.09 -2.11 25.36
C GLU A 167 -10.94 -0.90 24.42
N ASP A 168 -9.95 -0.91 23.52
CA ASP A 168 -9.77 0.15 22.53
C ASP A 168 -10.97 0.22 21.60
N VAL A 169 -11.47 -0.92 21.14
CA VAL A 169 -12.65 -1.03 20.27
C VAL A 169 -13.93 -0.56 20.97
N ILE A 170 -14.13 -0.96 22.24
CA ILE A 170 -15.25 -0.48 23.06
C ILE A 170 -15.15 1.04 23.27
N SER A 171 -13.95 1.58 23.44
CA SER A 171 -13.75 3.02 23.58
C SER A 171 -14.11 3.77 22.30
N ALA A 172 -13.84 3.19 21.13
CA ALA A 172 -14.15 3.76 19.82
C ALA A 172 -15.65 4.00 19.62
N LEU A 173 -16.51 3.12 20.16
CA LEU A 173 -17.98 3.27 20.11
C LEU A 173 -18.46 4.63 20.64
N ARG A 174 -17.77 5.19 21.64
CA ARG A 174 -18.13 6.48 22.26
C ARG A 174 -17.97 7.67 21.32
N TYR A 175 -17.28 7.49 20.21
CA TYR A 175 -17.09 8.53 19.23
C TYR A 175 -18.07 8.46 18.08
N ILE A 176 -18.95 7.44 18.03
CA ILE A 176 -19.98 7.39 16.99
C ILE A 176 -20.90 8.60 17.11
N TYR A 177 -21.15 9.26 15.99
CA TYR A 177 -21.96 10.46 15.93
C TYR A 177 -22.60 10.63 14.56
N ASP A 178 -23.90 10.92 14.56
CA ASP A 178 -24.62 11.48 13.41
C ASP A 178 -25.80 12.35 13.90
N ASP A 179 -26.12 13.40 13.14
CA ASP A 179 -27.24 14.29 13.45
C ASP A 179 -28.61 13.63 13.16
N ASP A 180 -28.66 12.64 12.26
CA ASP A 180 -29.85 11.83 11.98
C ASP A 180 -29.96 10.67 12.98
N PRO A 181 -30.98 10.64 13.86
CA PRO A 181 -31.13 9.58 14.87
C PRO A 181 -31.27 8.17 14.29
N SER A 182 -31.85 8.04 13.09
CA SER A 182 -32.05 6.75 12.43
C SER A 182 -30.72 6.18 11.93
N TYR A 183 -29.92 7.03 11.31
CA TYR A 183 -28.60 6.66 10.81
C TYR A 183 -27.60 6.47 11.96
N TYR A 184 -27.66 7.30 13.02
CA TYR A 184 -26.88 7.09 14.24
C TYR A 184 -27.12 5.69 14.83
N LYS A 185 -28.39 5.26 14.91
CA LYS A 185 -28.72 3.92 15.41
C LYS A 185 -28.12 2.83 14.52
N GLU A 186 -28.21 2.97 13.19
CA GLU A 186 -27.61 2.02 12.24
C GLU A 186 -26.10 1.92 12.43
N LEU A 187 -25.40 3.05 12.60
CA LEU A 187 -23.96 3.07 12.87
C LEU A 187 -23.61 2.37 14.18
N VAL A 188 -24.38 2.61 15.25
CA VAL A 188 -24.16 1.96 16.55
C VAL A 188 -24.40 0.46 16.47
N ASP A 189 -25.51 0.03 15.85
CA ASP A 189 -25.87 -1.38 15.71
C ASP A 189 -24.83 -2.11 14.83
N ASN A 190 -24.40 -1.49 13.72
CA ASN A 190 -23.33 -1.99 12.87
C ASN A 190 -22.01 -2.11 13.64
N PHE A 191 -21.62 -1.08 14.38
CA PHE A 191 -20.38 -1.09 15.14
C PHE A 191 -20.39 -2.16 16.25
N GLN A 192 -21.49 -2.25 16.99
CA GLN A 192 -21.68 -3.25 18.04
C GLN A 192 -21.52 -4.66 17.48
N HIS A 193 -22.23 -4.98 16.40
CA HIS A 193 -22.20 -6.31 15.80
C HIS A 193 -20.82 -6.62 15.20
N ASN A 194 -20.32 -5.75 14.33
CA ASN A 194 -19.13 -6.03 13.54
C ASN A 194 -17.83 -5.89 14.33
N PHE A 195 -17.77 -5.03 15.35
CA PHE A 195 -16.53 -4.69 16.03
C PHE A 195 -16.51 -5.04 17.52
N ILE A 196 -17.63 -5.10 18.23
CA ILE A 196 -17.59 -5.40 19.68
C ILE A 196 -17.93 -6.87 19.94
N ASP A 197 -19.05 -7.34 19.40
CA ASP A 197 -19.53 -8.69 19.65
C ASP A 197 -18.60 -9.74 19.04
N ASN A 198 -18.11 -9.46 17.83
CA ASN A 198 -17.30 -10.40 17.04
C ASN A 198 -15.79 -10.27 17.24
N PHE A 199 -15.32 -9.33 18.07
CA PHE A 199 -13.90 -9.09 18.30
C PHE A 199 -13.35 -9.95 19.43
N ILE A 200 -12.31 -10.71 19.08
CA ILE A 200 -11.64 -11.69 19.94
C ILE A 200 -10.19 -11.26 20.12
N GLU A 201 -9.80 -10.90 21.35
CA GLU A 201 -8.43 -10.46 21.62
C GLU A 201 -7.41 -11.53 21.27
N GLY A 202 -6.38 -11.12 20.53
CA GLY A 202 -5.33 -12.00 20.00
C GLY A 202 -5.65 -12.63 18.64
N ASP A 203 -6.90 -12.59 18.17
CA ASP A 203 -7.32 -13.12 16.86
C ASP A 203 -7.84 -12.03 15.91
N SER A 204 -8.39 -10.96 16.50
CA SER A 204 -8.96 -9.82 15.81
C SER A 204 -8.02 -8.60 15.82
N ILE A 205 -8.06 -7.82 14.75
CA ILE A 205 -7.34 -6.56 14.61
C ILE A 205 -8.34 -5.47 14.26
N PHE A 206 -8.30 -4.36 15.01
CA PHE A 206 -9.05 -3.15 14.71
C PHE A 206 -8.11 -2.16 14.03
N PHE A 207 -8.36 -1.88 12.76
CA PHE A 207 -7.51 -1.04 11.91
C PHE A 207 -8.25 0.19 11.46
N ILE A 208 -7.54 1.32 11.41
CA ILE A 208 -8.14 2.62 11.12
C ILE A 208 -7.27 3.38 10.13
N SER A 209 -7.89 3.91 9.07
CA SER A 209 -7.22 4.67 8.01
C SER A 209 -8.07 5.86 7.54
N TRP A 210 -7.46 7.02 7.25
CA TRP A 210 -8.12 8.19 6.67
C TRP A 210 -7.19 9.12 5.87
#